data_AF-A0A960E947-F1
#
_entry.id   AF-A0A960E947-F1
#
_cell.length_a   1.000
_cell.length_b   1.000
_cell.length_c   1.000
_cell.angle_alpha   90.00
_cell.angle_beta   90.00
_cell.angle_gamma   90.00
#
_symmetry.space_group_name_H-M   'P 1'
#
loop_
_entity.id
_entity.type
_entity.pdbx_description
1 polymer ?
#
loop_
_entity_poly.entity_id
_entity_poly.type
_entity_poly.pdbx_seq_one_letter_code
_entity_poly.pdbx_strand_id
1 'polypeptide(L)'
;MDVLLILALAVAVVSAIRGIWSPCGLSMLSSITPMTEAGRGNRFGVTAGWFLAGGIVGGLTTGLVAAAGAALVALADPSDAALLGVAAVVASATAAIDLGITGIDLPIFKRQVNDAWLRRYRAWVYGAGFGWQIGTGVATYIMTAGVFLTFALAVLTASPAAALAIGLTFGVVRGSAVYLGRSATTPTALNAVHERLDRFGPAARAAAAGIQVLAAVVAASLAWSPLVGLGLALAAGAATLVARPGRRAAAA
;
A
#
# COMPACT_ATOMS: atom_id res chain seq x y z
N MET A 1 21.34 -5.13 -7.81
CA MET A 1 20.21 -4.20 -8.13
C MET A 1 18.88 -4.87 -8.51
N ASP A 2 18.81 -5.82 -9.46
CA ASP A 2 17.51 -6.34 -9.98
C ASP A 2 16.59 -6.95 -8.92
N VAL A 3 17.17 -7.63 -7.91
CA VAL A 3 16.40 -8.24 -6.82
C VAL A 3 15.65 -7.20 -5.99
N LEU A 4 16.27 -6.06 -5.67
CA LEU A 4 15.63 -4.99 -4.90
C LEU A 4 14.44 -4.40 -5.66
N LEU A 5 14.56 -4.23 -6.97
CA LEU A 5 13.46 -3.77 -7.80
C LEU A 5 12.29 -4.77 -7.79
N ILE A 6 12.57 -6.06 -7.97
CA ILE A 6 11.54 -7.12 -7.93
C ILE A 6 10.83 -7.13 -6.57
N LEU A 7 11.59 -7.10 -5.47
CA LEU A 7 11.03 -7.04 -4.11
C LEU A 7 10.21 -5.77 -3.92
N ALA A 8 10.71 -4.61 -4.36
CA ALA A 8 10.01 -3.34 -4.22
C ALA A 8 8.69 -3.33 -4.99
N LEU A 9 8.66 -3.84 -6.22
CA LEU A 9 7.43 -3.93 -7.02
C LEU A 9 6.41 -4.88 -6.38
N ALA A 10 6.85 -6.05 -5.91
CA ALA A 10 5.97 -7.00 -5.24
C ALA A 10 5.38 -6.43 -3.93
N VAL A 11 6.22 -5.80 -3.10
CA VAL A 11 5.80 -5.10 -1.89
C VAL A 11 4.85 -3.95 -2.22
N ALA A 12 5.15 -3.16 -3.26
CA ALA A 12 4.31 -2.04 -3.70
C ALA A 12 2.90 -2.50 -4.06
N VAL A 13 2.78 -3.55 -4.87
CA VAL A 13 1.49 -4.10 -5.31
C VAL A 13 0.69 -4.60 -4.12
N VAL A 14 1.27 -5.45 -3.28
CA VAL A 14 0.56 -6.06 -2.15
C VAL A 14 0.18 -5.00 -1.10
N SER A 15 1.08 -4.07 -0.80
CA SER A 15 0.82 -2.99 0.16
C SER A 15 -0.23 -2.01 -0.36
N ALA A 16 -0.22 -1.70 -1.66
CA ALA A 16 -1.24 -0.88 -2.31
C ALA A 16 -2.63 -1.53 -2.20
N ILE A 17 -2.74 -2.82 -2.52
CA ILE A 17 -3.96 -3.61 -2.39
C ILE A 17 -4.46 -3.62 -0.95
N ARG A 18 -3.58 -3.85 0.02
CA ARG A 18 -3.95 -3.88 1.45
C ARG A 18 -4.64 -2.60 1.92
N GLY A 19 -4.27 -1.46 1.33
CA GLY A 19 -4.87 -0.17 1.64
C GLY A 19 -6.33 0.00 1.19
N ILE A 20 -6.90 -0.93 0.41
CA ILE A 20 -8.34 -0.92 0.04
C ILE A 20 -9.22 -1.03 1.29
N TRP A 21 -8.82 -1.89 2.23
CA TRP A 21 -9.48 -2.07 3.53
C TRP A 21 -9.19 -0.95 4.53
N SER A 22 -8.72 0.20 4.07
CA SER A 22 -8.66 1.38 4.93
C SER A 22 -10.04 2.01 5.04
N PRO A 23 -10.35 2.72 6.13
CA PRO A 23 -11.57 3.51 6.22
C PRO A 23 -11.75 4.46 5.03
N CYS A 24 -10.66 5.03 4.48
CA CYS A 24 -10.72 5.83 3.25
C CYS A 24 -11.11 5.01 2.01
N GLY A 25 -10.57 3.79 1.86
CA GLY A 25 -10.86 2.93 0.72
C GLY A 25 -12.30 2.43 0.72
N LEU A 26 -12.83 2.02 1.88
CA LEU A 26 -14.22 1.61 2.02
C LEU A 26 -15.19 2.80 1.83
N SER A 27 -14.85 3.97 2.38
CA SER A 27 -15.62 5.20 2.17
C SER A 27 -15.64 5.62 0.70
N MET A 28 -14.49 5.53 0.01
CA MET A 28 -14.39 5.77 -1.43
C MET A 28 -15.29 4.80 -2.21
N LEU A 29 -15.27 3.50 -1.90
CA LEU A 29 -16.10 2.49 -2.56
C LEU A 29 -17.60 2.66 -2.30
N SER A 30 -17.96 3.32 -1.21
CA SER A 30 -19.35 3.71 -0.94
C SER A 30 -19.76 4.99 -1.67
N SER A 31 -18.81 5.91 -1.87
CA SER A 31 -19.08 7.28 -2.32
C SER A 31 -18.89 7.49 -3.82
N ILE A 32 -18.04 6.72 -4.48
CA ILE A 32 -17.75 6.78 -5.92
C ILE A 32 -18.18 5.46 -6.55
N THR A 33 -19.45 5.37 -6.90
CA THR A 33 -20.09 4.21 -7.54
C THR A 33 -21.00 4.67 -8.67
N PRO A 34 -21.39 3.79 -9.62
CA PRO A 34 -22.38 4.13 -10.63
C PRO A 34 -23.66 4.73 -10.04
N MET A 35 -24.18 4.14 -8.96
CA MET A 35 -25.41 4.61 -8.30
C MET A 35 -25.25 6.02 -7.70
N THR A 36 -24.19 6.24 -6.94
CA THR A 36 -23.98 7.52 -6.23
C THR A 36 -23.60 8.65 -7.19
N GLU A 37 -22.81 8.34 -8.23
CA GLU A 37 -22.45 9.31 -9.26
C GLU A 37 -23.67 9.68 -10.11
N ALA A 38 -24.53 8.72 -10.49
CA ALA A 38 -25.77 9.00 -11.20
C ALA A 38 -26.72 9.89 -10.37
N GLY A 39 -26.81 9.65 -9.05
CA GLY A 39 -27.58 10.51 -8.13
C GLY A 39 -27.06 11.95 -8.04
N ARG A 40 -25.79 12.19 -8.40
CA ARG A 40 -25.19 13.53 -8.49
C ARG A 40 -25.17 14.10 -9.92
N GLY A 41 -25.77 13.41 -10.89
CA GLY A 41 -25.75 13.80 -12.31
C GLY A 41 -24.40 13.58 -13.00
N ASN A 42 -23.51 12.78 -12.42
CA ASN A 42 -22.19 12.47 -12.95
C ASN A 42 -22.13 11.07 -13.59
N ARG A 43 -21.13 10.85 -14.43
CA ARG A 43 -20.83 9.52 -14.99
C ARG A 43 -19.67 8.90 -14.22
N PHE A 44 -19.91 7.74 -13.61
CA PHE A 44 -18.90 7.01 -12.84
C PHE A 44 -17.57 6.85 -13.57
N GLY A 45 -17.59 6.46 -14.85
CA GLY A 45 -16.36 6.28 -15.63
C GLY A 45 -15.48 7.52 -15.71
N VAL A 46 -16.08 8.72 -15.74
CA VAL A 46 -15.34 9.99 -15.75
C VAL A 46 -14.69 10.23 -14.39
N THR A 47 -15.46 10.10 -13.31
CA THR A 47 -14.96 10.30 -11.94
C THR A 47 -13.88 9.27 -11.57
N ALA A 48 -14.11 8.00 -11.92
CA ALA A 48 -13.15 6.91 -11.71
C ALA A 48 -11.87 7.10 -12.55
N GLY A 49 -12.00 7.60 -13.79
CA GLY A 49 -10.85 7.96 -14.62
C GLY A 49 -9.99 9.05 -13.99
N TRP A 50 -10.61 10.13 -13.50
CA TRP A 50 -9.90 11.19 -12.76
C TRP A 50 -9.31 10.69 -11.44
N PHE A 51 -10.01 9.77 -10.75
CA PHE A 51 -9.48 9.14 -9.56
C PHE A 51 -8.23 8.31 -9.85
N LEU A 52 -8.22 7.50 -10.90
CA LEU A 52 -7.04 6.76 -11.33
C LEU A 52 -5.90 7.70 -11.71
N ALA A 53 -6.18 8.76 -12.50
CA ALA A 53 -5.19 9.76 -12.87
C ALA A 53 -4.60 10.44 -11.62
N GLY A 54 -5.44 10.82 -10.66
CA GLY A 54 -5.01 11.31 -9.36
C GLY A 54 -4.12 10.30 -8.63
N GLY A 55 -4.52 9.03 -8.59
CA GLY A 55 -3.74 7.94 -7.99
C GLY A 55 -2.35 7.80 -8.58
N ILE A 56 -2.25 7.85 -9.91
CA ILE A 56 -0.98 7.86 -10.65
C ILE A 56 -0.12 9.05 -10.25
N VAL A 57 -0.67 10.27 -10.29
CA VAL A 57 0.05 11.49 -9.90
C VAL A 57 0.48 11.42 -8.43
N GLY A 58 -0.36 10.86 -7.55
CA GLY A 58 -0.05 10.67 -6.14
C GLY A 58 1.12 9.71 -5.92
N GLY A 59 1.11 8.56 -6.60
CA GLY A 59 2.21 7.59 -6.55
C GLY A 59 3.50 8.14 -7.17
N LEU A 60 3.41 8.92 -8.25
CA LEU A 60 4.56 9.62 -8.82
C LEU A 60 5.08 10.72 -7.89
N THR A 61 4.23 11.37 -7.10
CA THR A 61 4.66 12.40 -6.13
C THR A 61 5.59 11.78 -5.08
N THR A 62 5.21 10.66 -4.48
CA THR A 62 6.09 9.94 -3.54
C THR A 62 7.24 9.22 -4.22
N GLY A 63 7.02 8.73 -5.45
CA GLY A 63 8.07 8.20 -6.31
C GLY A 63 9.17 9.22 -6.63
N LEU A 64 8.84 10.49 -6.84
CA LEU A 64 9.80 11.58 -7.04
C LEU A 64 10.63 11.85 -5.78
N VAL A 65 9.99 11.85 -4.62
CA VAL A 65 10.71 11.96 -3.33
C VAL A 65 11.66 10.77 -3.13
N ALA A 66 11.19 9.55 -3.42
CA ALA A 66 12.01 8.36 -3.37
C ALA A 66 13.14 8.38 -4.42
N ALA A 67 12.90 8.93 -5.61
CA ALA A 67 13.90 9.07 -6.66
C ALA A 67 15.01 10.04 -6.27
N ALA A 68 14.68 11.14 -5.59
CA ALA A 68 15.68 12.03 -4.99
C ALA A 68 16.51 11.29 -3.93
N GLY A 69 15.87 10.51 -3.06
CA GLY A 69 16.57 9.65 -2.10
C GLY A 69 17.47 8.62 -2.77
N ALA A 70 16.99 7.97 -3.84
CA ALA A 70 17.74 6.99 -4.61
C ALA A 70 18.98 7.62 -5.28
N ALA A 71 18.85 8.83 -5.81
CA ALA A 71 19.98 9.58 -6.34
C ALA A 71 21.04 9.87 -5.27
N LEU A 72 20.62 10.25 -4.05
CA LEU A 72 21.54 10.47 -2.93
C LEU A 72 22.25 9.18 -2.49
N VAL A 73 21.52 8.06 -2.47
CA VAL A 73 22.11 6.74 -2.18
C VAL A 73 23.13 6.36 -3.25
N ALA A 74 22.83 6.62 -4.52
CA ALA A 74 23.76 6.36 -5.63
C ALA A 74 25.06 7.16 -5.52
N LEU A 75 25.00 8.42 -5.03
CA LEU A 75 26.19 9.24 -4.80
C LEU A 75 27.12 8.69 -3.71
N ALA A 76 26.57 7.93 -2.76
CA ALA A 76 27.35 7.31 -1.70
C ALA A 76 28.01 5.98 -2.12
N ASP A 77 27.69 5.47 -3.31
CA ASP A 77 28.18 4.22 -3.90
C ASP A 77 28.28 3.03 -2.90
N PRO A 78 27.19 2.71 -2.18
CA PRO A 78 27.22 1.61 -1.22
C PRO A 78 27.32 0.26 -1.93
N SER A 79 27.95 -0.71 -1.27
CA SER A 79 27.97 -2.08 -1.79
C SER A 79 26.57 -2.69 -1.84
N ASP A 80 26.34 -3.59 -2.80
CA ASP A 80 25.07 -4.34 -2.93
C ASP A 80 24.70 -5.05 -1.61
N ALA A 81 25.69 -5.62 -0.92
CA ALA A 81 25.49 -6.29 0.37
C ALA A 81 25.00 -5.32 1.45
N ALA A 82 25.48 -4.07 1.47
CA ALA A 82 25.00 -3.04 2.39
C ALA A 82 23.55 -2.64 2.09
N LEU A 83 23.21 -2.42 0.81
CA LEU A 83 21.84 -2.11 0.39
C LEU A 83 20.86 -3.23 0.76
N LEU A 84 21.24 -4.48 0.49
CA LEU A 84 20.45 -5.66 0.86
C LEU A 84 20.35 -5.84 2.38
N GLY A 85 21.42 -5.56 3.13
CA GLY A 85 21.40 -5.59 4.59
C GLY A 85 20.43 -4.57 5.17
N VAL A 86 20.45 -3.32 4.68
CA VAL A 86 19.49 -2.29 5.08
C VAL A 86 18.07 -2.68 4.69
N ALA A 87 17.86 -3.20 3.47
CA ALA A 87 16.56 -3.71 3.02
C ALA A 87 16.03 -4.81 3.95
N ALA A 88 16.88 -5.74 4.37
CA ALA A 88 16.53 -6.82 5.28
C ALA A 88 16.09 -6.29 6.65
N VAL A 89 16.82 -5.31 7.20
CA VAL A 89 16.49 -4.68 8.48
C VAL A 89 15.15 -3.95 8.39
N VAL A 90 14.96 -3.10 7.38
CA VAL A 90 13.71 -2.33 7.21
C VAL A 90 12.53 -3.27 6.98
N ALA A 91 12.68 -4.29 6.13
CA ALA A 91 11.62 -5.27 5.87
C ALA A 91 11.25 -6.08 7.11
N SER A 92 12.24 -6.45 7.93
CA SER A 92 12.00 -7.14 9.21
C SER A 92 11.25 -6.25 10.18
N ALA A 93 11.63 -4.97 10.27
CA ALA A 93 10.96 -4.00 11.14
C ALA A 93 9.50 -3.77 10.74
N THR A 94 9.22 -3.58 9.45
CA THR A 94 7.85 -3.39 8.97
C THR A 94 7.01 -4.67 9.10
N ALA A 95 7.60 -5.86 8.84
CA ALA A 95 6.95 -7.13 9.08
C ALA A 95 6.58 -7.32 10.56
N ALA A 96 7.48 -6.95 11.48
CA ALA A 96 7.22 -7.02 12.92
C ALA A 96 6.05 -6.13 13.35
N ILE A 97 5.89 -4.94 12.74
CA ILE A 97 4.72 -4.07 12.95
C ILE A 97 3.44 -4.77 12.48
N ASP A 98 3.43 -5.29 11.26
CA ASP A 98 2.23 -5.92 10.67
C ASP A 98 1.84 -7.24 11.36
N LEU A 99 2.80 -7.94 11.95
CA LEU A 99 2.56 -9.11 12.79
C LEU A 99 2.06 -8.74 14.20
N GLY A 100 2.21 -7.48 14.61
CA GLY A 100 1.81 -6.97 15.92
C GLY A 100 2.83 -7.26 17.03
N ILE A 101 4.10 -7.47 16.67
CA ILE A 101 5.19 -7.79 17.62
C ILE A 101 5.66 -6.51 18.34
N THR A 102 5.63 -5.36 17.66
CA THR A 102 6.19 -4.10 18.18
C THR A 102 5.22 -3.31 19.07
N GLY A 103 3.96 -3.71 19.16
CA GLY A 103 2.92 -2.95 19.86
C GLY A 103 2.45 -1.68 19.14
N ILE A 104 2.91 -1.42 17.91
CA ILE A 104 2.41 -0.32 17.09
C ILE A 104 1.07 -0.71 16.46
N ASP A 105 0.02 0.04 16.78
CA ASP A 105 -1.31 -0.20 16.24
C ASP A 105 -1.47 0.36 14.83
N LEU A 106 -1.89 -0.51 13.90
CA LEU A 106 -2.38 -0.10 12.59
C LEU A 106 -3.87 0.30 12.71
N PRO A 107 -4.32 1.40 12.10
CA PRO A 107 -3.59 2.24 11.14
C PRO A 107 -2.68 3.31 11.76
N ILE A 108 -1.49 3.50 11.16
CA ILE A 108 -0.43 4.41 11.66
C ILE A 108 -0.85 5.88 11.51
N PHE A 109 -1.38 6.26 10.34
CA PHE A 109 -2.01 7.56 10.13
C PHE A 109 -3.53 7.41 10.14
N LYS A 110 -4.21 8.41 10.71
CA LYS A 110 -5.68 8.41 10.90
C LYS A 110 -6.31 9.67 10.29
N ARG A 111 -6.08 9.89 9.00
CA ARG A 111 -6.64 11.04 8.26
C ARG A 111 -7.54 10.58 7.13
N GLN A 112 -8.79 11.04 7.16
CA GLN A 112 -9.77 10.89 6.08
C GLN A 112 -9.60 11.97 5.01
N VAL A 113 -10.11 11.69 3.80
CA VAL A 113 -10.38 12.73 2.82
C VAL A 113 -11.61 13.54 3.26
N ASN A 114 -11.70 14.80 2.84
CA ASN A 114 -12.82 15.67 3.21
C ASN A 114 -14.06 15.35 2.35
N ASP A 115 -15.08 14.74 2.96
CA ASP A 115 -16.33 14.33 2.33
C ASP A 115 -17.15 15.51 1.79
N ALA A 116 -16.99 16.71 2.36
CA ALA A 116 -17.66 17.92 1.87
C ALA A 116 -17.29 18.25 0.42
N TRP A 117 -16.15 17.75 -0.10
CA TRP A 117 -15.76 17.91 -1.50
C TRP A 117 -16.78 17.30 -2.47
N LEU A 118 -17.46 16.21 -2.08
CA LEU A 118 -18.48 15.55 -2.89
C LEU A 118 -19.70 16.45 -3.16
N ARG A 119 -19.96 17.42 -2.27
CA ARG A 119 -21.07 18.37 -2.38
C ARG A 119 -20.64 19.72 -2.93
N ARG A 120 -19.35 20.05 -2.86
CA ARG A 120 -18.82 21.39 -3.21
C ARG A 120 -18.17 21.45 -4.58
N TYR A 121 -17.51 20.38 -5.01
CA TYR A 121 -16.68 20.40 -6.21
C TYR A 121 -17.21 19.48 -7.31
N ARG A 122 -16.76 19.74 -8.54
CA ARG A 122 -17.09 18.92 -9.71
C ARG A 122 -16.42 17.54 -9.60
N ALA A 123 -17.03 16.55 -10.25
CA ALA A 123 -16.57 15.15 -10.33
C ALA A 123 -15.06 14.98 -10.51
N TRP A 124 -14.50 15.69 -11.48
CA TRP A 124 -13.08 15.58 -11.80
C TRP A 124 -12.17 16.13 -10.69
N VAL A 125 -12.62 17.15 -9.94
CA VAL A 125 -11.84 17.78 -8.86
C VAL A 125 -11.73 16.83 -7.67
N TYR A 126 -12.86 16.32 -7.17
CA TYR A 126 -12.82 15.39 -6.05
C TYR A 126 -12.29 14.03 -6.47
N GLY A 127 -12.58 13.57 -7.69
CA GLY A 127 -11.98 12.36 -8.24
C GLY A 127 -10.47 12.43 -8.22
N ALA A 128 -9.88 13.43 -8.88
CA ALA A 128 -8.42 13.62 -8.91
C ALA A 128 -7.83 13.88 -7.52
N GLY A 129 -8.46 14.73 -6.70
CA GLY A 129 -7.96 15.10 -5.37
C GLY A 129 -7.99 13.94 -4.38
N PHE A 130 -9.04 13.11 -4.39
CA PHE A 130 -9.09 11.90 -3.56
C PHE A 130 -8.13 10.84 -4.10
N GLY A 131 -8.07 10.66 -5.41
CA GLY A 131 -7.13 9.77 -6.08
C GLY A 131 -5.69 10.09 -5.69
N TRP A 132 -5.28 11.36 -5.77
CA TRP A 132 -3.94 11.81 -5.38
C TRP A 132 -3.63 11.52 -3.91
N GLN A 133 -4.52 11.89 -2.99
CA GLN A 133 -4.33 11.61 -1.56
C GLN A 133 -4.18 10.11 -1.30
N ILE A 134 -4.99 9.27 -1.93
CA ILE A 134 -4.93 7.81 -1.79
C ILE A 134 -3.68 7.23 -2.44
N GLY A 135 -3.29 7.76 -3.61
CA GLY A 135 -2.15 7.33 -4.41
C GLY A 135 -0.80 7.65 -3.80
N THR A 136 -0.67 8.77 -3.07
CA THR A 136 0.56 9.08 -2.31
C THR A 136 0.85 8.03 -1.25
N GLY A 137 -0.16 7.33 -0.73
CA GLY A 137 -0.01 6.28 0.27
C GLY A 137 0.27 6.76 1.70
N VAL A 138 0.73 8.00 1.87
CA VAL A 138 1.10 8.59 3.17
C VAL A 138 0.21 9.76 3.60
N ALA A 139 -0.71 10.22 2.75
CA ALA A 139 -1.62 11.33 3.09
C ALA A 139 -2.89 10.88 3.83
N THR A 140 -3.17 9.57 3.85
CA THR A 140 -4.39 8.96 4.40
C THR A 140 -4.07 7.79 5.34
N TYR A 141 -5.07 7.00 5.71
CA TYR A 141 -4.90 5.79 6.52
C TYR A 141 -3.90 4.80 5.93
N ILE A 142 -2.93 4.38 6.75
CA ILE A 142 -1.90 3.39 6.43
C ILE A 142 -2.23 2.08 7.14
N MET A 143 -2.67 1.08 6.38
CA MET A 143 -3.16 -0.21 6.92
C MET A 143 -2.10 -1.30 6.99
N THR A 144 -0.86 -0.98 6.62
CA THR A 144 0.32 -1.86 6.62
C THR A 144 1.57 -1.00 6.61
N ALA A 145 2.57 -1.38 7.40
CA ALA A 145 3.90 -0.78 7.36
C ALA A 145 4.63 -1.06 6.03
N GLY A 146 4.13 -1.98 5.21
CA GLY A 146 4.62 -2.26 3.86
C GLY A 146 4.58 -1.06 2.91
N VAL A 147 3.75 -0.03 3.18
CA VAL A 147 3.82 1.25 2.46
C VAL A 147 5.16 1.95 2.68
N PHE A 148 5.66 1.95 3.91
CA PHE A 148 6.99 2.53 4.20
C PHE A 148 8.10 1.66 3.60
N LEU A 149 7.96 0.34 3.66
CA LEU A 149 8.91 -0.57 3.00
C LEU A 149 8.97 -0.33 1.49
N THR A 150 7.82 -0.07 0.84
CA THR A 150 7.76 0.23 -0.60
C THR A 150 8.68 1.39 -0.96
N PHE A 151 8.58 2.51 -0.24
CA PHE A 151 9.40 3.70 -0.53
C PHE A 151 10.84 3.55 -0.05
N ALA A 152 11.09 2.82 1.04
CA ALA A 152 12.44 2.49 1.48
C ALA A 152 13.16 1.64 0.42
N LEU A 153 12.53 0.57 -0.08
CA LEU A 153 13.11 -0.26 -1.14
C LEU A 153 13.30 0.53 -2.43
N ALA A 154 12.37 1.43 -2.78
CA ALA A 154 12.53 2.34 -3.92
C ALA A 154 13.80 3.19 -3.81
N VAL A 155 14.05 3.79 -2.64
CA VAL A 155 15.30 4.53 -2.36
C VAL A 155 16.52 3.61 -2.44
N LEU A 156 16.46 2.43 -1.84
CA LEU A 156 17.56 1.46 -1.80
C LEU A 156 17.90 0.85 -3.17
N THR A 157 17.05 1.01 -4.19
CA THR A 157 17.42 0.64 -5.57
C THR A 157 18.58 1.48 -6.11
N ALA A 158 18.90 2.61 -5.49
CA ALA A 158 19.89 3.59 -5.97
C ALA A 158 19.66 4.03 -7.44
N SER A 159 18.42 3.91 -7.93
CA SER A 159 18.04 4.26 -9.29
C SER A 159 16.79 5.15 -9.28
N PRO A 160 16.90 6.43 -9.68
CA PRO A 160 15.76 7.34 -9.77
C PRO A 160 14.63 6.79 -10.67
N ALA A 161 15.00 6.15 -11.79
CA ALA A 161 14.03 5.55 -12.71
C ALA A 161 13.28 4.37 -12.06
N ALA A 162 13.99 3.51 -11.32
CA ALA A 162 13.36 2.41 -10.57
C ALA A 162 12.40 2.94 -9.50
N ALA A 163 12.81 3.97 -8.75
CA ALA A 163 11.97 4.59 -7.73
C ALA A 163 10.68 5.20 -8.32
N LEU A 164 10.77 5.86 -9.48
CA LEU A 164 9.61 6.35 -10.22
C LEU A 164 8.70 5.21 -10.70
N ALA A 165 9.26 4.12 -11.23
CA ALA A 165 8.49 2.96 -11.67
C ALA A 165 7.74 2.29 -10.50
N ILE A 166 8.37 2.20 -9.33
CA ILE A 166 7.75 1.69 -8.10
C ILE A 166 6.61 2.61 -7.64
N GLY A 167 6.85 3.93 -7.60
CA GLY A 167 5.82 4.92 -7.26
C GLY A 167 4.63 4.91 -8.23
N LEU A 168 4.90 4.82 -9.53
CA LEU A 168 3.89 4.66 -10.57
C LEU A 168 3.06 3.38 -10.34
N THR A 169 3.72 2.25 -10.13
CA THR A 169 3.07 0.95 -9.88
C THR A 169 2.16 1.04 -8.65
N PHE A 170 2.67 1.58 -7.55
CA PHE A 170 1.89 1.80 -6.33
C PHE A 170 0.66 2.68 -6.59
N GLY A 171 0.84 3.81 -7.28
CA GLY A 171 -0.22 4.75 -7.64
C GLY A 171 -1.28 4.15 -8.56
N VAL A 172 -0.88 3.37 -9.57
CA VAL A 172 -1.78 2.65 -10.49
C VAL A 172 -2.63 1.65 -9.72
N VAL A 173 -2.02 0.81 -8.87
CA VAL A 173 -2.75 -0.21 -8.11
C VAL A 173 -3.74 0.44 -7.13
N ARG A 174 -3.31 1.47 -6.38
CA ARG A 174 -4.17 2.23 -5.47
C ARG A 174 -5.30 2.95 -6.21
N GLY A 175 -4.97 3.64 -7.30
CA GLY A 175 -5.94 4.37 -8.12
C GLY A 175 -6.97 3.44 -8.75
N SER A 176 -6.57 2.23 -9.14
CA SER A 176 -7.46 1.25 -9.76
C SER A 176 -8.50 0.65 -8.82
N ALA A 177 -8.30 0.77 -7.49
CA ALA A 177 -9.23 0.27 -6.49
C ALA A 177 -10.66 0.80 -6.65
N VAL A 178 -10.82 2.03 -7.18
CA VAL A 178 -12.13 2.64 -7.43
C VAL A 178 -13.01 1.79 -8.36
N TYR A 179 -12.39 1.03 -9.28
CA TYR A 179 -13.12 0.18 -10.23
C TYR A 179 -13.71 -1.08 -9.58
N LEU A 180 -13.37 -1.41 -8.34
CA LEU A 180 -14.05 -2.47 -7.59
C LEU A 180 -15.52 -2.10 -7.33
N GLY A 181 -15.83 -0.81 -7.22
CA GLY A 181 -17.20 -0.29 -7.08
C GLY A 181 -18.00 -0.26 -8.38
N ARG A 182 -17.45 -0.70 -9.53
CA ARG A 182 -18.12 -0.59 -10.84
C ARG A 182 -19.45 -1.33 -10.94
N SER A 183 -19.65 -2.37 -10.12
CA SER A 183 -20.89 -3.15 -10.09
C SER A 183 -21.91 -2.62 -9.08
N ALA A 184 -21.55 -1.64 -8.26
CA ALA A 184 -22.43 -1.05 -7.24
C ALA A 184 -23.44 -0.07 -7.88
N THR A 185 -24.35 -0.60 -8.70
CA THR A 185 -25.45 0.13 -9.35
C THR A 185 -26.71 0.19 -8.48
N THR A 186 -26.78 -0.63 -7.42
CA THR A 186 -27.87 -0.68 -6.44
C THR A 186 -27.32 -0.83 -5.02
N PRO A 187 -28.10 -0.55 -3.97
CA PRO A 187 -27.66 -0.76 -2.58
C PRO A 187 -27.29 -2.21 -2.29
N THR A 188 -28.06 -3.18 -2.80
CA THR A 188 -27.75 -4.61 -2.66
C THR A 188 -26.43 -4.98 -3.30
N ALA A 189 -26.15 -4.45 -4.50
CA ALA A 189 -24.88 -4.70 -5.18
C ALA A 189 -23.69 -4.07 -4.45
N LEU A 190 -23.88 -2.90 -3.83
CA LEU A 190 -22.86 -2.27 -2.97
C LEU A 190 -22.56 -3.13 -1.74
N ASN A 191 -23.59 -3.63 -1.06
CA ASN A 191 -23.41 -4.52 0.09
C ASN A 191 -22.63 -5.78 -0.30
N ALA A 192 -22.94 -6.39 -1.44
CA ALA A 192 -22.19 -7.55 -1.94
C ALA A 192 -20.70 -7.26 -2.21
N VAL A 193 -20.35 -6.04 -2.64
CA VAL A 193 -18.95 -5.61 -2.79
C VAL A 193 -18.27 -5.53 -1.43
N HIS A 194 -18.92 -4.95 -0.42
CA HIS A 194 -18.38 -4.87 0.94
C HIS A 194 -18.22 -6.24 1.59
N GLU A 195 -19.23 -7.11 1.51
CA GLU A 195 -19.16 -8.49 2.03
C GLU A 195 -18.00 -9.28 1.41
N ARG A 196 -17.78 -9.09 0.09
CA ARG A 196 -16.64 -9.71 -0.59
C ARG A 196 -15.32 -9.19 -0.05
N LEU A 197 -15.19 -7.87 0.14
CA LEU A 197 -13.99 -7.28 0.70
C LEU A 197 -13.75 -7.79 2.12
N ASP A 198 -14.75 -7.77 2.99
CA ASP A 198 -14.64 -8.25 4.36
C ASP A 198 -14.15 -9.70 4.43
N ARG A 199 -14.67 -10.57 3.55
CA ARG A 199 -14.22 -11.96 3.40
C ARG A 199 -12.73 -12.07 3.08
N PHE A 200 -12.20 -11.19 2.24
CA PHE A 200 -10.79 -11.19 1.85
C PHE A 200 -9.89 -10.41 2.83
N GLY A 201 -10.45 -9.67 3.79
CA GLY A 201 -9.70 -8.85 4.75
C GLY A 201 -8.59 -9.60 5.50
N PRO A 202 -8.87 -10.79 6.09
CA PRO A 202 -7.83 -11.59 6.75
C PRO A 202 -6.71 -12.03 5.79
N ALA A 203 -7.07 -12.47 4.58
CA ALA A 203 -6.10 -12.88 3.57
C ALA A 203 -5.23 -11.71 3.08
N ALA A 204 -5.83 -10.53 2.87
CA ALA A 204 -5.10 -9.32 2.49
C ALA A 204 -4.10 -8.88 3.59
N ARG A 205 -4.48 -9.00 4.86
CA ARG A 205 -3.58 -8.75 6.00
C ARG A 205 -2.43 -9.76 6.04
N ALA A 206 -2.73 -11.06 5.88
CA ALA A 206 -1.72 -12.10 5.87
C ALA A 206 -0.74 -11.93 4.68
N ALA A 207 -1.26 -11.60 3.50
CA ALA A 207 -0.44 -11.32 2.32
C ALA A 207 0.48 -10.12 2.53
N ALA A 208 -0.03 -9.03 3.14
CA ALA A 208 0.78 -7.84 3.45
C ALA A 208 1.93 -8.16 4.42
N ALA A 209 1.68 -8.91 5.50
CA ALA A 209 2.75 -9.35 6.40
C ALA A 209 3.72 -10.32 5.68
N GLY A 210 3.17 -11.28 4.93
CA GLY A 210 3.93 -12.30 4.23
C GLY A 210 4.89 -11.74 3.19
N ILE A 211 4.49 -10.72 2.41
CA ILE A 211 5.39 -10.12 1.41
C ILE A 211 6.57 -9.38 2.07
N GLN A 212 6.36 -8.78 3.25
CA GLN A 212 7.42 -8.12 4.01
C GLN A 212 8.39 -9.14 4.61
N VAL A 213 7.87 -10.24 5.15
CA VAL A 213 8.70 -11.37 5.61
C VAL A 213 9.51 -11.95 4.44
N LEU A 214 8.89 -12.16 3.27
CA LEU A 214 9.59 -12.65 2.09
C LEU A 214 10.72 -11.69 1.68
N ALA A 215 10.45 -10.39 1.62
CA ALA A 215 11.46 -9.38 1.32
C ALA A 215 12.61 -9.42 2.34
N ALA A 216 12.31 -9.54 3.63
CA ALA A 216 13.31 -9.65 4.69
C ALA A 216 14.18 -10.90 4.53
N VAL A 217 13.56 -12.06 4.31
CA VAL A 217 14.25 -13.35 4.14
C VAL A 217 15.17 -13.33 2.92
N VAL A 218 14.66 -12.86 1.77
CA VAL A 218 15.44 -12.82 0.53
C VAL A 218 16.60 -11.83 0.66
N ALA A 219 16.34 -10.63 1.16
CA ALA A 219 17.38 -9.61 1.33
C ALA A 219 18.46 -10.08 2.33
N ALA A 220 18.08 -10.66 3.47
CA ALA A 220 19.01 -11.17 4.47
C ALA A 220 19.85 -12.35 3.94
N SER A 221 19.23 -13.24 3.16
CA SER A 221 19.91 -14.40 2.56
C SER A 221 21.04 -13.97 1.64
N LEU A 222 20.80 -12.93 0.85
CA LEU A 222 21.75 -12.40 -0.13
C LEU A 222 22.77 -11.44 0.50
N ALA A 223 22.39 -10.72 1.56
CA ALA A 223 23.30 -9.80 2.26
C ALA A 223 24.33 -10.52 3.13
N TRP A 224 23.91 -11.56 3.85
CA TRP A 224 24.74 -12.19 4.88
C TRP A 224 24.92 -13.69 4.65
N SER A 225 23.84 -14.48 4.68
CA SER A 225 23.85 -15.91 4.34
C SER A 225 22.45 -16.50 4.29
N PRO A 226 22.23 -17.62 3.58
CA PRO A 226 20.95 -18.35 3.57
C PRO A 226 20.46 -18.77 4.97
N LEU A 227 21.37 -19.01 5.92
CA LEU A 227 21.02 -19.38 7.29
C LEU A 227 20.36 -18.23 8.05
N VAL A 228 20.78 -16.98 7.81
CA VAL A 228 20.12 -15.81 8.40
C VAL A 228 18.71 -15.66 7.85
N GLY A 229 18.53 -15.85 6.54
CA GLY A 229 17.21 -15.86 5.91
C GLY A 229 16.30 -16.95 6.48
N LEU A 230 16.81 -18.18 6.64
CA LEU A 230 16.09 -19.28 7.27
C LEU A 230 15.69 -18.93 8.71
N GLY A 231 16.60 -18.34 9.49
CA GLY A 231 16.32 -17.88 10.85
C GLY A 231 15.17 -16.88 10.91
N LEU A 232 15.14 -15.90 10.01
CA LEU A 232 14.04 -14.93 9.91
C LEU A 232 12.71 -15.59 9.51
N ALA A 233 12.73 -16.53 8.56
CA ALA A 233 11.54 -17.28 8.16
C ALA A 233 10.95 -18.09 9.34
N LEU A 234 11.81 -18.79 10.09
CA LEU A 234 11.40 -19.56 11.27
C LEU A 234 10.88 -18.65 12.38
N ALA A 235 11.55 -17.52 12.63
CA ALA A 235 11.11 -16.54 13.63
C ALA A 235 9.74 -15.93 13.28
N ALA A 236 9.51 -15.60 12.01
CA ALA A 236 8.22 -15.11 11.53
C ALA A 236 7.12 -16.18 11.66
N GLY A 237 7.43 -17.44 11.32
CA GLY A 237 6.52 -18.57 11.52
C GLY A 237 6.17 -18.81 12.98
N ALA A 238 7.14 -18.71 13.89
CA ALA A 238 6.88 -18.79 15.32
C ALA A 238 6.01 -17.61 15.80
N ALA A 239 6.27 -16.39 15.32
CA ALA A 239 5.51 -15.21 15.70
C ALA A 239 4.03 -15.30 15.28
N THR A 240 3.72 -15.88 14.11
CA THR A 240 2.33 -16.06 13.67
C THR A 240 1.58 -17.08 14.53
N LEU A 241 2.26 -18.11 15.02
CA LEU A 241 1.69 -19.12 15.94
C LEU A 241 1.44 -18.56 17.35
N VAL A 242 2.32 -17.67 17.83
CA VAL A 242 2.23 -17.07 19.18
C VAL A 242 1.28 -15.87 19.21
N ALA A 243 1.09 -15.17 18.09
CA ALA A 243 0.19 -14.02 18.00
C ALA A 243 -1.27 -14.44 18.27
N ARG A 244 -1.71 -14.27 19.53
CA ARG A 244 -3.07 -14.62 19.97
C ARG A 244 -4.14 -13.88 19.16
N PRO A 245 -5.25 -14.54 18.78
CA PRO A 245 -6.35 -13.91 18.05
C PRO A 245 -7.05 -12.75 18.81
N GLY A 246 -6.89 -12.70 20.13
CA GLY A 246 -7.79 -11.95 21.03
C GLY A 246 -7.62 -10.44 21.16
N ARG A 247 -6.57 -9.80 20.61
CA ARG A 247 -6.43 -8.32 20.63
C ARG A 247 -6.95 -7.63 19.36
N ARG A 248 -7.38 -8.39 18.35
CA ARG A 248 -7.60 -7.90 16.98
C ARG A 248 -9.06 -7.54 16.62
N ALA A 249 -10.01 -7.70 17.56
CA ALA A 249 -11.44 -7.51 17.33
C ALA A 249 -11.99 -6.13 17.73
N ALA A 250 -11.23 -5.28 18.40
CA ALA A 250 -11.72 -3.99 18.93
C ALA A 250 -11.51 -2.78 17.99
N ALA A 251 -11.03 -3.00 16.76
CA ALA A 251 -10.69 -1.92 15.82
C ALA A 251 -11.23 -2.12 14.40
N ALA A 252 -12.29 -2.93 14.24
CA ALA A 252 -13.08 -3.01 13.01
C ALA A 252 -14.35 -2.16 13.17
#